data_AF-A0A7V3LWU8-F1
#
_entry.id   AF-A0A7V3LWU8-F1
#
_cell.length_a   1.000
_cell.length_b   1.000
_cell.length_c   1.000
_cell.angle_alpha   90.00
_cell.angle_beta   90.00
_cell.angle_gamma   90.00
#
_symmetry.space_group_name_H-M   'P 1'
#
loop_
_entity.id
_entity.type
_entity.pdbx_description
1 polymer ?
#
loop_
_entity_poly.entity_id
_entity_poly.type
_entity_poly.pdbx_seq_one_letter_code
_entity_poly.pdbx_strand_id
1 'polypeptide(L)'
;MLQHLQRPFVPAYRAPERGDPQVIVRRIAEGVSILAERLRRLPQAYPHWHPFDPAAYFDLYPEQVPAIVRIDRLGATLDVILYADLLSPAFRRAERFWAAEFCPAYFAAGRDDAFAQHFQQRTLPAMQRRLQEAREEIARAAELLYGRDDVAFLAVSAALDERIAHEHRLPEDDPGLIDLYHSLPTLTLSRSYDILEMIRSA
;
A
#
# COMPACT_ATOMS: atom_id res chain seq x y z
N MET A 1 -8.56 -6.49 3.02
CA MET A 1 -7.17 -6.76 2.56
C MET A 1 -6.38 -7.55 3.62
N LEU A 2 -6.51 -7.26 4.91
CA LEU A 2 -5.66 -7.83 5.98
C LEU A 2 -5.87 -9.29 6.39
N GLN A 3 -6.97 -9.95 6.02
CA GLN A 3 -7.14 -11.38 6.32
C GLN A 3 -5.99 -12.23 5.77
N HIS A 4 -5.30 -11.68 4.77
CA HIS A 4 -4.18 -12.23 4.03
C HIS A 4 -2.79 -11.90 4.64
N LEU A 5 -2.71 -10.95 5.57
CA LEU A 5 -1.47 -10.55 6.28
C LEU A 5 -1.39 -11.13 7.71
N GLN A 6 -1.90 -12.35 7.92
CA GLN A 6 -1.78 -13.03 9.22
C GLN A 6 -0.34 -13.44 9.54
N ARG A 7 0.47 -13.66 8.50
CA ARG A 7 1.89 -13.99 8.62
C ARG A 7 2.73 -12.72 8.55
N PRO A 8 3.73 -12.56 9.44
CA PRO A 8 4.64 -11.43 9.34
C PRO A 8 5.40 -11.47 8.01
N PHE A 9 5.73 -10.29 7.50
CA PHE A 9 6.61 -10.16 6.34
C PHE A 9 7.90 -10.97 6.48
N VAL A 10 8.41 -11.44 5.35
CA VAL A 10 9.78 -11.97 5.28
C VAL A 10 10.77 -10.92 5.78
N PRO A 11 11.95 -11.31 6.29
CA PRO A 11 12.89 -10.36 6.88
C PRO A 11 13.23 -9.16 6.00
N ALA A 12 13.26 -9.33 4.67
CA ALA A 12 13.54 -8.27 3.71
C ALA A 12 12.52 -7.12 3.71
N TYR A 13 11.26 -7.38 4.06
CA TYR A 13 10.18 -6.37 4.07
C TYR A 13 9.64 -6.08 5.47
N ARG A 14 10.26 -6.65 6.50
CA ARG A 14 9.75 -6.54 7.87
C ARG A 14 10.24 -5.27 8.54
N ALA A 15 9.34 -4.30 8.66
CA ALA A 15 9.49 -3.21 9.62
C ALA A 15 9.08 -3.65 11.05
N PRO A 16 9.82 -3.28 12.09
CA PRO A 16 9.44 -3.56 13.49
C PRO A 16 8.08 -2.95 13.84
N GLU A 17 7.22 -3.67 14.56
CA GLU A 17 5.91 -3.17 15.00
C GLU A 17 6.01 -2.07 16.08
N ARG A 18 7.13 -2.05 16.82
CA ARG A 18 7.45 -1.10 17.90
C ARG A 18 8.95 -0.85 17.92
N GLY A 19 9.36 0.28 18.49
CA GLY A 19 10.75 0.64 18.70
C GLY A 19 11.05 2.04 18.22
N ASP A 20 12.31 2.31 17.91
CA ASP A 20 12.77 3.59 17.38
C ASP A 20 12.09 3.91 16.04
N PRO A 21 11.33 5.02 15.95
CA PRO A 21 10.69 5.45 14.70
C PRO A 21 11.66 5.58 13.52
N GLN A 22 12.92 5.97 13.75
CA GLN A 22 13.91 6.07 12.67
C GLN A 22 14.29 4.71 12.10
N VAL A 23 14.37 3.69 12.95
CA VAL A 23 14.63 2.31 12.51
C VAL A 23 13.45 1.79 11.70
N ILE A 24 12.22 2.04 12.16
CA ILE A 24 11.00 1.63 11.45
C ILE A 24 10.95 2.27 10.06
N VAL A 25 11.07 3.59 9.98
CA VAL A 25 11.05 4.35 8.71
C VAL A 25 12.12 3.85 7.73
N ARG A 26 13.36 3.64 8.21
CA ARG A 26 14.45 3.11 7.37
C ARG A 26 14.15 1.71 6.84
N ARG A 27 13.56 0.83 7.65
CA ARG A 27 13.16 -0.52 7.21
C ARG A 27 12.05 -0.51 6.18
N ILE A 28 11.09 0.40 6.32
CA ILE A 28 10.04 0.62 5.30
C ILE A 28 10.69 1.05 3.99
N ALA A 29 11.52 2.10 4.02
CA ALA A 29 12.21 2.60 2.82
C ALA A 29 13.05 1.51 2.14
N GLU A 30 13.85 0.76 2.90
CA GLU A 30 14.63 -0.37 2.37
C GLU A 30 13.75 -1.42 1.67
N GLY A 31 12.61 -1.78 2.27
CA GLY A 31 11.67 -2.72 1.67
C GLY A 31 11.06 -2.18 0.36
N VAL A 32 10.69 -0.91 0.33
CA VAL A 32 10.16 -0.24 -0.87
C VAL A 32 11.21 -0.19 -1.99
N SER A 33 12.46 0.16 -1.68
CA SER A 33 13.57 0.14 -2.65
C SER A 33 13.74 -1.23 -3.29
N ILE A 34 13.67 -2.31 -2.50
CA ILE A 34 13.78 -3.68 -3.01
C ILE A 34 12.62 -4.01 -3.95
N LEU A 35 11.38 -3.64 -3.60
CA LEU A 35 10.20 -3.86 -4.44
C LEU A 35 10.27 -3.05 -5.74
N ALA A 36 10.69 -1.79 -5.68
CA ALA A 36 10.87 -0.93 -6.84
C ALA A 36 11.93 -1.49 -7.80
N GLU A 37 13.05 -1.97 -7.27
CA GLU A 37 14.08 -2.61 -8.08
C GLU A 37 13.61 -3.91 -8.73
N ARG A 38 12.77 -4.70 -8.05
CA ARG A 38 12.14 -5.89 -8.64
C ARG A 38 11.20 -5.53 -9.78
N LEU A 39 10.34 -4.52 -9.60
CA LEU A 39 9.53 -4.01 -10.72
C LEU A 39 10.41 -3.57 -11.89
N ARG A 40 11.49 -2.83 -11.63
CA ARG A 40 12.39 -2.38 -12.68
C ARG A 40 13.02 -3.53 -13.48
N ARG A 41 13.31 -4.66 -12.81
CA ARG A 41 13.92 -5.85 -13.42
C ARG A 41 12.92 -6.84 -13.99
N LEU A 42 11.62 -6.67 -13.76
CA LEU A 42 10.59 -7.61 -14.23
C LEU A 42 10.69 -7.94 -15.73
N PRO A 43 10.93 -6.98 -16.65
CA PRO A 43 11.09 -7.28 -18.08
C PRO A 43 12.16 -8.33 -18.40
N GLN A 44 13.22 -8.37 -17.61
CA GLN A 44 14.34 -9.30 -17.81
C GLN A 44 14.05 -10.67 -17.20
N ALA A 45 13.25 -10.73 -16.14
CA ALA A 45 12.98 -11.98 -15.42
C ALA A 45 11.73 -12.71 -15.92
N TYR A 46 10.70 -11.96 -16.30
CA TYR A 46 9.39 -12.49 -16.70
C TYR A 46 9.46 -13.54 -17.82
N PRO A 47 10.27 -13.37 -18.88
CA PRO A 47 10.36 -14.37 -19.96
C PRO A 47 10.93 -15.72 -19.51
N HIS A 48 11.66 -15.76 -18.39
CA HIS A 48 12.27 -16.98 -17.87
C HIS A 48 11.38 -17.70 -16.86
N TRP A 49 10.22 -17.15 -16.48
CA TRP A 49 9.34 -17.71 -15.46
C TRP A 49 7.97 -18.09 -16.03
N HIS A 50 7.80 -19.38 -16.27
CA HIS A 50 6.58 -19.94 -16.88
C HIS A 50 6.11 -21.17 -16.08
N PRO A 51 5.01 -21.06 -15.30
CA PRO A 51 4.18 -19.87 -15.07
C PRO A 51 4.89 -18.79 -14.22
N PHE A 52 4.50 -17.52 -14.39
CA PHE A 52 4.97 -16.43 -13.53
C PHE A 52 4.38 -16.59 -12.12
N ASP A 53 5.24 -16.69 -11.12
CA ASP A 53 4.85 -16.80 -9.71
C ASP A 53 5.16 -15.47 -8.98
N PRO A 54 4.16 -14.61 -8.71
CA PRO A 54 4.39 -13.35 -8.02
C PRO A 54 4.85 -13.53 -6.57
N ALA A 55 4.50 -14.64 -5.90
CA ALA A 55 4.93 -14.89 -4.53
C ALA A 55 6.46 -15.08 -4.51
N ALA A 56 6.97 -15.96 -5.37
CA ALA A 56 8.40 -16.16 -5.53
C ALA A 56 9.10 -14.90 -6.06
N TYR A 57 8.49 -14.16 -7.00
CA TYR A 57 9.17 -13.03 -7.66
C TYR A 57 9.44 -11.90 -6.70
N PHE A 58 8.49 -11.64 -5.80
CA PHE A 58 8.55 -10.54 -4.86
C PHE A 58 8.92 -11.00 -3.45
N ASP A 59 9.43 -12.22 -3.26
CA ASP A 59 9.75 -12.81 -1.94
C ASP A 59 8.59 -12.68 -0.93
N LEU A 60 7.36 -12.85 -1.41
CA LEU A 60 6.16 -12.81 -0.60
C LEU A 60 5.72 -14.22 -0.25
N TYR A 61 5.07 -14.38 0.90
CA TYR A 61 4.30 -15.59 1.12
C TYR A 61 3.07 -15.58 0.19
N PRO A 62 2.59 -16.74 -0.30
CA PRO A 62 1.41 -16.81 -1.17
C PRO A 62 0.19 -16.07 -0.62
N GLU A 63 -0.01 -16.15 0.70
CA GLU A 63 -1.08 -15.42 1.39
C GLU A 63 -0.92 -13.89 1.31
N GLN A 64 0.28 -13.34 1.17
CA GLN A 64 0.52 -11.89 1.13
C GLN A 64 0.31 -11.29 -0.26
N VAL A 65 0.47 -12.08 -1.32
CA VAL A 65 0.30 -11.65 -2.71
C VAL A 65 -1.01 -10.90 -2.95
N PRO A 66 -2.21 -11.43 -2.61
CA PRO A 66 -3.47 -10.74 -2.91
C PRO A 66 -3.67 -9.43 -2.12
N ALA A 67 -2.89 -9.19 -1.06
CA ALA A 67 -2.95 -7.94 -0.33
C ALA A 67 -2.01 -6.87 -0.92
N ILE A 68 -0.90 -7.29 -1.51
CA ILE A 68 0.22 -6.40 -1.88
C ILE A 68 0.33 -6.23 -3.38
N VAL A 69 0.11 -7.28 -4.14
CA VAL A 69 0.38 -7.33 -5.57
C VAL A 69 -0.94 -7.40 -6.32
N ARG A 70 -1.16 -6.43 -7.20
CA ARG A 70 -2.19 -6.51 -8.24
C ARG A 70 -1.50 -6.63 -9.59
N ILE A 71 -1.87 -7.66 -10.35
CA ILE A 71 -1.38 -7.87 -11.70
C ILE A 71 -2.58 -7.96 -12.61
N ASP A 72 -2.70 -7.00 -13.52
CA ASP A 72 -3.73 -7.00 -14.55
C ASP A 72 -3.08 -7.18 -15.92
N ARG A 73 -3.71 -8.00 -16.76
CA ARG A 73 -3.29 -8.20 -18.13
C ARG A 73 -4.37 -7.66 -19.06
N LEU A 74 -4.04 -6.63 -19.82
CA LEU A 74 -4.91 -6.04 -20.82
C LEU A 74 -4.28 -6.20 -22.21
N GLY A 75 -4.66 -7.28 -22.91
CA GLY A 75 -4.07 -7.62 -24.20
C GLY A 75 -2.57 -7.95 -24.09
N ALA A 76 -1.75 -7.06 -24.67
CA ALA A 76 -0.28 -7.13 -24.63
C ALA A 76 0.34 -6.34 -23.47
N THR A 77 -0.47 -5.61 -22.69
CA THR A 77 0.02 -4.85 -21.54
C THR A 77 -0.11 -5.67 -20.25
N LEU A 78 0.95 -5.68 -19.46
CA LEU A 78 0.97 -6.19 -18.09
C LEU A 78 1.10 -5.00 -17.14
N ASP A 79 0.06 -4.74 -16.35
CA ASP A 79 0.08 -3.73 -15.31
C ASP A 79 0.36 -4.39 -13.96
N VAL A 80 1.39 -3.91 -13.25
CA VAL A 80 1.74 -4.43 -11.93
C VAL A 80 1.72 -3.29 -10.93
N ILE A 81 0.90 -3.45 -9.89
CA ILE A 81 0.77 -2.52 -8.77
C ILE A 81 1.21 -3.23 -7.48
N LEU A 82 2.05 -2.55 -6.69
CA LEU A 82 2.50 -3.00 -5.38
C LEU A 82 2.05 -1.99 -4.31
N TYR A 83 1.14 -2.41 -3.43
CA TYR A 83 0.64 -1.63 -2.29
C TYR A 83 1.67 -1.61 -1.14
N ALA A 84 2.82 -0.97 -1.36
CA ALA A 84 3.94 -0.99 -0.44
C ALA A 84 3.68 -0.19 0.87
N ASP A 85 2.59 0.58 0.93
CA ASP A 85 2.09 1.17 2.17
C ASP A 85 1.83 0.13 3.26
N LEU A 86 1.47 -1.10 2.86
CA LEU A 86 1.31 -2.22 3.78
C LEU A 86 2.61 -2.61 4.49
N LEU A 87 3.78 -2.12 4.06
CA LEU A 87 5.03 -2.30 4.80
C LEU A 87 5.08 -1.43 6.07
N SER A 88 4.35 -0.30 6.11
CA SER A 88 4.21 0.53 7.31
C SER A 88 3.38 -0.19 8.39
N PRO A 89 3.94 -0.40 9.59
CA PRO A 89 3.17 -0.91 10.72
C PRO A 89 2.01 0.00 11.10
N ALA A 90 2.18 1.33 11.10
CA ALA A 90 1.10 2.26 11.39
C ALA A 90 -0.04 2.16 10.37
N PHE A 91 0.28 2.07 9.08
CA PHE A 91 -0.73 1.88 8.04
C PHE A 91 -1.51 0.57 8.24
N ARG A 92 -0.82 -0.54 8.52
CA ARG A 92 -1.50 -1.82 8.85
C ARG A 92 -2.36 -1.73 10.11
N ARG A 93 -2.01 -0.90 11.10
CA ARG A 93 -2.85 -0.67 12.29
C ARG A 93 -4.07 0.16 11.93
N ALA A 94 -3.91 1.18 11.09
CA ALA A 94 -4.99 2.02 10.60
C ALA A 94 -6.00 1.21 9.79
N GLU A 95 -5.58 0.40 8.81
CA GLU A 95 -6.52 -0.44 8.03
C GLU A 95 -7.20 -1.51 8.90
N ARG A 96 -6.48 -2.11 9.87
CA ARG A 96 -7.10 -3.05 10.83
C ARG A 96 -8.22 -2.39 11.61
N PHE A 97 -7.97 -1.20 12.14
CA PHE A 97 -8.97 -0.43 12.88
C PHE A 97 -10.10 0.04 11.96
N TRP A 98 -9.79 0.44 10.73
CA TRP A 98 -10.77 0.84 9.73
C TRP A 98 -11.81 -0.25 9.51
N ALA A 99 -11.34 -1.46 9.18
CA ALA A 99 -12.20 -2.59 8.88
C ALA A 99 -12.94 -3.13 10.11
N ALA A 100 -12.27 -3.22 11.26
CA ALA A 100 -12.82 -3.89 12.44
C ALA A 100 -13.71 -2.97 13.30
N GLU A 101 -13.42 -1.67 13.37
CA GLU A 101 -14.05 -0.75 14.33
C GLU A 101 -14.67 0.47 13.65
N PHE A 102 -13.96 1.13 12.73
CA PHE A 102 -14.42 2.37 12.12
C PHE A 102 -15.62 2.19 11.20
N CYS A 103 -15.52 1.32 10.18
CA CYS A 103 -16.61 1.09 9.23
C CYS A 103 -17.91 0.64 9.92
N PRO A 104 -17.90 -0.37 10.81
CA PRO A 104 -19.10 -0.76 11.54
C PRO A 104 -19.72 0.40 12.32
N ALA A 105 -18.91 1.21 13.01
CA ALA A 105 -19.38 2.35 13.79
C ALA A 105 -19.94 3.48 12.90
N TYR A 106 -19.32 3.74 11.75
CA TYR A 106 -19.80 4.73 10.78
C TYR A 106 -21.19 4.36 10.25
N PHE A 107 -21.40 3.11 9.84
CA PHE A 107 -22.71 2.66 9.38
C PHE A 107 -23.77 2.64 10.48
N ALA A 108 -23.38 2.35 11.73
CA ALA A 108 -24.28 2.42 12.87
C ALA A 108 -24.67 3.87 13.23
N ALA A 109 -23.72 4.80 13.12
CA ALA A 109 -23.94 6.23 13.38
C ALA A 109 -25.00 6.85 12.45
N GLY A 110 -25.10 6.38 11.20
CA GLY A 110 -26.13 6.83 10.27
C GLY A 110 -27.57 6.37 10.60
N ARG A 111 -27.76 5.57 11.66
CA ARG A 111 -29.06 4.97 12.02
C ARG A 111 -29.61 5.42 13.37
N ASP A 112 -28.78 5.96 14.25
CA ASP A 112 -29.13 6.24 15.66
C ASP A 112 -28.20 7.31 16.26
N ASP A 113 -28.80 8.32 16.90
CA ASP A 113 -28.11 9.47 17.49
C ASP A 113 -27.12 9.10 18.61
N ALA A 114 -27.40 8.07 19.40
CA ALA A 114 -26.49 7.61 20.46
C ALA A 114 -25.21 6.97 19.86
N PHE A 115 -25.36 6.25 18.75
CA PHE A 115 -24.23 5.72 18.00
C PHE A 115 -23.48 6.81 17.25
N ALA A 116 -24.18 7.83 16.73
CA ALA A 116 -23.56 9.01 16.14
C ALA A 116 -22.67 9.76 17.15
N GLN A 117 -23.17 9.96 18.38
CA GLN A 117 -22.39 10.58 19.45
C GLN A 117 -21.15 9.74 19.81
N HIS A 118 -21.29 8.41 19.95
CA HIS A 118 -20.15 7.52 20.21
C HIS A 118 -19.11 7.59 19.10
N PHE A 119 -19.55 7.54 17.84
CA PHE A 119 -18.68 7.62 16.67
C PHE A 119 -17.88 8.92 16.66
N GLN A 120 -18.56 10.07 16.84
CA GLN A 120 -17.90 11.39 16.84
C GLN A 120 -16.92 11.56 18.01
N GLN A 121 -17.26 11.08 19.20
CA GLN A 121 -16.44 11.31 20.39
C GLN A 121 -15.28 10.32 20.54
N ARG A 122 -15.40 9.10 19.98
CA ARG A 122 -14.41 8.03 20.20
C ARG A 122 -13.84 7.49 18.92
N THR A 123 -14.67 6.96 18.03
CA THR A 123 -14.21 6.19 16.88
C THR A 123 -13.53 7.06 15.83
N LEU A 124 -14.09 8.22 15.52
CA LEU A 124 -13.53 9.14 14.55
C LEU A 124 -12.17 9.71 15.02
N PRO A 125 -12.02 10.27 16.24
CA PRO A 125 -10.72 10.72 16.73
C PRO A 125 -9.69 9.59 16.81
N ALA A 126 -10.12 8.36 17.12
CA ALA A 126 -9.24 7.20 17.16
C ALA A 126 -8.72 6.80 15.77
N MET A 127 -9.55 6.92 14.73
CA MET A 127 -9.12 6.71 13.34
C MET A 127 -8.21 7.83 12.86
N GLN A 128 -8.57 9.09 13.15
CA GLN A 128 -7.75 10.26 12.78
C GLN A 128 -6.32 10.16 13.33
N ARG A 129 -6.16 9.78 14.61
CA ARG A 129 -4.82 9.55 15.19
C ARG A 129 -4.03 8.46 14.46
N ARG A 130 -4.67 7.33 14.13
CA ARG A 130 -4.02 6.22 13.43
C ARG A 130 -3.63 6.58 12.00
N LEU A 131 -4.49 7.32 11.30
CA LEU A 131 -4.16 7.86 9.98
C LEU A 131 -3.00 8.84 10.08
N GLN A 132 -2.99 9.73 11.08
CA GLN A 132 -1.88 10.65 11.27
C GLN A 132 -0.55 9.92 11.50
N GLU A 133 -0.53 8.90 12.35
CA GLU A 133 0.67 8.04 12.54
C GLU A 133 1.11 7.39 11.21
N ALA A 134 0.17 6.84 10.44
CA ALA A 134 0.46 6.20 9.16
C ALA A 134 1.03 7.21 8.16
N ARG A 135 0.45 8.41 8.08
CA ARG A 135 0.93 9.50 7.22
C ARG A 135 2.36 9.89 7.56
N GLU A 136 2.67 10.04 8.84
CA GLU A 136 4.00 10.41 9.30
C GLU A 136 5.04 9.33 8.97
N GLU A 137 4.72 8.06 9.21
CA GLU A 137 5.62 6.95 8.85
C GLU A 137 5.86 6.88 7.33
N ILE A 138 4.81 6.95 6.53
CA ILE A 138 4.86 6.88 5.07
C ILE A 138 5.59 8.09 4.49
N ALA A 139 5.26 9.31 4.93
CA ALA A 139 5.91 10.53 4.47
C ALA A 139 7.42 10.50 4.74
N ARG A 140 7.84 10.12 5.96
CA ARG A 140 9.26 10.06 6.30
C ARG A 140 10.01 8.97 5.54
N ALA A 141 9.35 7.85 5.23
CA ALA A 141 9.94 6.81 4.40
C ALA A 141 10.11 7.31 2.95
N ALA A 142 9.10 7.99 2.40
CA ALA A 142 9.18 8.62 1.09
C ALA A 142 10.30 9.68 1.05
N GLU A 143 10.35 10.60 2.01
CA GLU A 143 11.42 11.61 2.14
C GLU A 143 12.81 10.98 2.15
N LEU A 144 12.97 9.86 2.86
CA LEU A 144 14.24 9.12 2.90
C LEU A 144 14.62 8.53 1.54
N LEU A 145 13.64 8.00 0.79
CA LEU A 145 13.84 7.50 -0.58
C LEU A 145 14.21 8.62 -1.55
N TYR A 146 13.49 9.76 -1.49
CA TYR A 146 13.80 10.96 -2.27
C TYR A 146 15.19 11.51 -1.93
N GLY A 147 15.52 11.64 -0.65
CA GLY A 147 16.81 12.16 -0.20
C GLY A 147 18.00 11.26 -0.54
N ARG A 148 17.75 9.98 -0.85
CA ARG A 148 18.76 9.02 -1.32
C ARG A 148 18.91 8.98 -2.84
N ASP A 149 18.10 9.75 -3.57
CA ASP A 149 18.00 9.70 -5.03
C ASP A 149 17.76 8.25 -5.53
N ASP A 150 16.83 7.55 -4.88
CA ASP A 150 16.47 6.18 -5.25
C ASP A 150 15.67 6.16 -6.57
N VAL A 151 16.40 6.22 -7.69
CA VAL A 151 15.84 6.31 -9.05
C VAL A 151 14.84 5.19 -9.34
N ALA A 152 15.04 4.00 -8.78
CA ALA A 152 14.14 2.88 -8.99
C ALA A 152 12.75 3.19 -8.40
N PHE A 153 12.68 3.70 -7.17
CA PHE A 153 11.44 4.13 -6.54
C PHE A 153 10.77 5.28 -7.32
N LEU A 154 11.54 6.30 -7.69
CA LEU A 154 11.03 7.47 -8.41
C LEU A 154 10.38 7.10 -9.74
N ALA A 155 10.99 6.15 -10.47
CA ALA A 155 10.51 5.74 -11.78
C ALA A 155 9.24 4.88 -11.76
N VAL A 156 8.81 4.38 -10.60
CA VAL A 156 7.69 3.44 -10.47
C VAL A 156 6.65 3.87 -9.43
N SER A 157 6.75 5.05 -8.83
CA SER A 157 5.77 5.50 -7.82
C SER A 157 4.43 5.86 -8.49
N ALA A 158 3.33 5.36 -7.92
CA ALA A 158 1.97 5.51 -8.45
C ALA A 158 1.15 6.57 -7.72
N ALA A 159 1.79 7.49 -7.00
CA ALA A 159 1.15 8.24 -5.93
C ALA A 159 -0.09 9.05 -6.33
N LEU A 160 -0.18 9.46 -7.59
CA LEU A 160 -1.33 10.17 -8.16
C LEU A 160 -2.35 9.21 -8.80
N ASP A 161 -1.88 8.21 -9.55
CA ASP A 161 -2.72 7.31 -10.35
C ASP A 161 -3.56 6.36 -9.50
N GLU A 162 -3.02 5.87 -8.37
CA GLU A 162 -3.74 5.02 -7.42
C GLU A 162 -4.95 5.75 -6.82
N ARG A 163 -4.78 7.03 -6.51
CA ARG A 163 -5.81 7.87 -5.87
C ARG A 163 -6.99 8.10 -6.81
N ILE A 164 -6.70 8.44 -8.06
CA ILE A 164 -7.72 8.59 -9.11
C ILE A 164 -8.45 7.26 -9.32
N ALA A 165 -7.72 6.13 -9.31
CA ALA A 165 -8.31 4.81 -9.50
C ALA A 165 -9.21 4.34 -8.34
N HIS A 166 -9.09 4.90 -7.14
CA HIS A 166 -9.88 4.49 -5.96
C HIS A 166 -10.92 5.53 -5.51
N GLU A 167 -10.91 6.72 -6.07
CA GLU A 167 -11.87 7.80 -5.81
C GLU A 167 -13.33 7.34 -5.94
N HIS A 168 -13.65 6.55 -6.98
CA HIS A 168 -14.99 6.00 -7.23
C HIS A 168 -15.53 5.04 -6.14
N ARG A 169 -14.70 4.63 -5.18
CA ARG A 169 -15.09 3.73 -4.08
C ARG A 169 -15.45 4.48 -2.79
N LEU A 170 -15.23 5.79 -2.77
CA LEU A 170 -15.61 6.65 -1.65
C LEU A 170 -17.07 7.11 -1.82
N PRO A 171 -17.80 7.36 -0.73
CA PRO A 171 -19.10 8.00 -0.81
C PRO A 171 -18.95 9.41 -1.41
N GLU A 172 -19.65 9.69 -2.52
CA GLU A 172 -19.60 10.98 -3.23
C GLU A 172 -20.11 12.15 -2.35
N ASP A 173 -20.93 11.84 -1.34
CA ASP A 173 -21.63 12.82 -0.50
C ASP A 173 -20.87 13.23 0.78
N ASP A 174 -19.61 12.78 0.97
CA ASP A 174 -18.81 13.09 2.17
C ASP A 174 -17.46 13.73 1.79
N PRO A 175 -17.43 15.05 1.52
CA PRO A 175 -16.21 15.77 1.12
C PRO A 175 -15.09 15.66 2.16
N GLY A 176 -15.44 15.55 3.44
CA GLY A 176 -14.45 15.42 4.51
C GLY A 176 -13.71 14.08 4.47
N LEU A 177 -14.36 13.01 4.01
CA LEU A 177 -13.73 11.72 3.82
C LEU A 177 -12.84 11.68 2.57
N ILE A 178 -13.27 12.36 1.51
CA ILE A 178 -12.51 12.52 0.26
C ILE A 178 -11.22 13.32 0.52
N ASP A 179 -11.30 14.47 1.19
CA ASP A 179 -10.14 15.29 1.56
C ASP A 179 -9.16 14.50 2.45
N LEU A 180 -9.69 13.75 3.41
CA LEU A 180 -8.89 12.89 4.28
C LEU A 180 -8.14 11.82 3.45
N TYR A 181 -8.80 11.21 2.47
CA TYR A 181 -8.20 10.22 1.58
C TYR A 181 -7.07 10.79 0.71
N HIS A 182 -7.33 11.92 0.02
CA HIS A 182 -6.32 12.54 -0.86
C HIS A 182 -5.10 13.08 -0.12
N SER A 183 -5.24 13.35 1.18
CA SER A 183 -4.17 13.88 2.00
C SER A 183 -3.16 12.81 2.47
N LEU A 184 -3.43 11.51 2.26
CA LEU A 184 -2.53 10.42 2.65
C LEU A 184 -1.37 10.26 1.66
N PRO A 185 -0.09 10.45 2.05
CA PRO A 185 1.03 10.06 1.20
C PRO A 185 0.95 8.55 0.92
N THR A 186 1.57 8.09 -0.17
CA THR A 186 1.57 6.68 -0.56
C THR A 186 2.95 6.26 -1.04
N LEU A 187 3.31 5.02 -0.74
CA LEU A 187 4.49 4.29 -1.21
C LEU A 187 4.11 3.29 -2.30
N THR A 188 2.86 3.30 -2.77
CA THR A 188 2.41 2.40 -3.81
C THR A 188 3.23 2.57 -5.08
N LEU A 189 3.64 1.44 -5.64
CA LEU A 189 4.42 1.35 -6.85
C LEU A 189 3.54 0.82 -7.97
N SER A 190 3.64 1.37 -9.17
CA SER A 190 2.95 0.89 -10.35
C SER A 190 3.89 0.96 -11.54
N ARG A 191 3.81 -0.06 -12.41
CA ARG A 191 4.46 -0.03 -13.70
C ARG A 191 3.71 -0.89 -14.70
N SER A 192 3.57 -0.35 -15.91
CA SER A 192 3.04 -1.05 -17.08
C SER A 192 4.18 -1.56 -17.95
N TYR A 193 4.00 -2.73 -18.55
CA TYR A 193 4.97 -3.36 -19.44
C TYR A 193 4.29 -3.86 -20.70
N ASP A 194 4.98 -3.77 -21.85
CA ASP A 194 4.59 -4.48 -23.06
C ASP A 194 5.15 -5.91 -23.03
N ILE A 195 4.26 -6.90 -22.90
CA ILE A 195 4.59 -8.32 -22.84
C ILE A 195 5.35 -8.76 -24.10
N LEU A 196 5.03 -8.21 -25.27
CA LEU A 196 5.71 -8.56 -26.52
C LEU A 196 7.17 -8.08 -26.51
N GLU A 197 7.43 -6.91 -25.94
CA GLU A 197 8.80 -6.40 -25.77
C GLU A 197 9.58 -7.20 -24.72
N MET A 198 8.92 -7.59 -23.62
CA MET A 198 9.54 -8.42 -22.59
C MET A 198 9.99 -9.75 -23.18
N ILE A 199 9.13 -10.43 -23.96
CA ILE A 199 9.46 -11.72 -24.58
C ILE A 199 10.56 -11.60 -25.63
N ARG A 200 10.61 -10.51 -26.40
CA ARG A 200 11.63 -10.29 -27.45
C ARG A 200 13.02 -9.98 -26.91
N SER A 201 13.10 -9.54 -25.65
CA SER A 201 14.35 -9.11 -25.00
C SER A 201 15.06 -10.24 -24.25
N ALA A 202 14.50 -11.46 -24.27
CA ALA A 202 15.04 -12.68 -23.66
C ALA A 202 15.70 -13.60 -24.68
#